data_AF-A0A959P217-F1
#
_entry.id   AF-A0A959P217-F1
#
_cell.length_a   1.000
_cell.length_b   1.000
_cell.length_c   1.000
_cell.angle_alpha   90.00
_cell.angle_beta   90.00
_cell.angle_gamma   90.00
#
_symmetry.space_group_name_H-M   'P 1'
#
loop_
_entity.id
_entity.type
_entity.pdbx_description
1 polymer ?
#
loop_
_entity_poly.entity_id
_entity_poly.type
_entity_poly.pdbx_seq_one_letter_code
_entity_poly.pdbx_strand_id
1 'polypeptide(L)'
;MEITLDTKTPIYPIRTAAQLLGISVPTLRMYEKEGLIIPHKTDGNQRVYSEDDLERLRCIRRAINESKISINGIKTIYSLIPCWEVVKCSEEDRKICNAFQSHAQPCWTFNHPNTTCENRDCRDCEVYTEYSQCGSIKDLIKKISGIAT
;
A
#
# COMPACT_ATOMS: atom_id res chain seq x y z
N MET A 1 -25.16 -10.58 19.08
CA MET A 1 -24.56 -10.83 17.76
C MET A 1 -23.62 -9.67 17.50
N GLU A 2 -22.34 -9.83 17.82
CA GLU A 2 -21.32 -8.86 17.42
C GLU A 2 -21.15 -8.98 15.91
N ILE A 3 -21.53 -7.94 15.18
CA ILE A 3 -21.20 -7.84 13.76
C ILE A 3 -19.74 -7.41 13.72
N THR A 4 -18.81 -8.35 13.61
CA THR A 4 -17.43 -8.05 13.27
C THR A 4 -17.41 -7.64 11.80
N LEU A 5 -17.36 -6.32 11.54
CA LEU A 5 -17.15 -5.79 10.20
C LEU A 5 -15.78 -6.27 9.71
N ASP A 6 -15.76 -7.02 8.60
CA ASP A 6 -14.52 -7.32 7.89
C ASP A 6 -13.93 -6.01 7.33
N THR A 7 -12.79 -5.59 7.88
CA THR A 7 -12.15 -4.33 7.54
C THR A 7 -11.54 -4.32 6.13
N LYS A 8 -11.43 -5.51 5.50
CA LYS A 8 -10.88 -5.69 4.15
C LYS A 8 -11.93 -5.53 3.05
N THR A 9 -13.21 -5.73 3.35
CA THR A 9 -14.26 -5.63 2.34
C THR A 9 -14.41 -4.17 1.87
N PRO A 10 -14.23 -3.88 0.57
CA PRO A 10 -14.27 -2.51 0.06
C PRO A 10 -15.71 -2.05 -0.21
N ILE A 11 -16.24 -1.23 0.70
CA ILE A 11 -17.64 -0.76 0.64
C ILE A 11 -17.79 0.76 0.52
N TYR A 12 -16.71 1.53 0.65
CA TYR A 12 -16.77 2.99 0.63
C TYR A 12 -16.49 3.52 -0.78
N PRO A 13 -17.45 4.13 -1.49
CA PRO A 13 -17.17 4.82 -2.76
C PRO A 13 -16.23 6.00 -2.54
N ILE A 14 -15.49 6.40 -3.57
CA ILE A 14 -14.46 7.47 -3.48
C ILE A 14 -14.93 8.77 -2.82
N ARG A 15 -16.19 9.17 -3.03
CA ARG A 15 -16.74 10.39 -2.41
C ARG A 15 -16.87 10.21 -0.89
N THR A 16 -17.41 9.08 -0.47
CA THR A 16 -17.55 8.70 0.95
C THR A 16 -16.18 8.54 1.60
N ALA A 17 -15.26 7.83 0.96
CA ALA A 17 -13.89 7.67 1.45
C ALA A 17 -13.18 9.03 1.63
N ALA A 18 -13.26 9.92 0.64
CA ALA A 18 -12.68 11.26 0.74
C ALA A 18 -13.30 12.08 1.89
N GLN A 19 -14.62 12.00 2.08
CA GLN A 19 -15.33 12.64 3.18
C GLN A 19 -14.89 12.09 4.54
N LEU A 20 -14.85 10.77 4.71
CA LEU A 20 -14.42 10.11 5.96
C LEU A 20 -12.98 10.43 6.32
N LEU A 21 -12.12 10.60 5.31
CA LEU A 21 -10.75 11.04 5.52
C LEU A 21 -10.70 12.54 5.82
N GLY A 22 -11.65 13.35 5.36
CA GLY A 22 -11.55 14.81 5.40
C GLY A 22 -10.54 15.35 4.39
N ILE A 23 -10.59 14.85 3.15
CA ILE A 23 -9.85 15.36 1.97
C ILE A 23 -10.79 15.54 0.78
N SER A 24 -10.31 16.26 -0.22
CA SER A 24 -10.97 16.33 -1.52
C SER A 24 -10.81 15.02 -2.31
N VAL A 25 -11.78 14.70 -3.18
CA VAL A 25 -11.66 13.59 -4.14
C VAL A 25 -10.42 13.73 -5.05
N PRO A 26 -10.07 14.92 -5.57
CA PRO A 26 -8.81 15.12 -6.28
C PRO A 26 -7.56 14.71 -5.48
N THR A 27 -7.52 15.02 -4.18
CA THR A 27 -6.41 14.60 -3.30
C THR A 27 -6.33 13.09 -3.17
N LEU A 28 -7.46 12.40 -2.99
CA LEU A 28 -7.49 10.93 -2.93
C LEU A 28 -7.02 10.29 -4.24
N ARG A 29 -7.47 10.82 -5.39
CA ARG A 29 -6.99 10.40 -6.72
C ARG A 29 -5.51 10.66 -6.92
N MET A 30 -4.97 11.74 -6.36
CA MET A 30 -3.54 12.02 -6.39
C MET A 30 -2.78 10.94 -5.62
N TYR A 31 -3.24 10.52 -4.44
CA TYR A 31 -2.63 9.40 -3.70
C TYR A 31 -2.67 8.07 -4.47
N GLU A 32 -3.76 7.78 -5.20
CA GLU A 32 -3.81 6.63 -6.12
C GLU A 32 -2.76 6.73 -7.21
N LYS A 33 -2.69 7.89 -7.88
CA LYS A 33 -1.76 8.13 -8.99
C LYS A 33 -0.31 8.01 -8.54
N GLU A 34 -0.02 8.43 -7.32
CA GLU A 34 1.30 8.33 -6.70
C GLU A 34 1.64 6.92 -6.20
N GLY A 35 0.73 5.95 -6.37
CA GLY A 35 0.97 4.55 -5.97
C GLY A 35 0.93 4.34 -4.46
N LEU A 36 0.38 5.28 -3.69
CA LEU A 36 0.26 5.16 -2.24
C LEU A 36 -0.91 4.26 -1.81
N ILE A 37 -1.91 4.12 -2.69
CA ILE A 37 -3.08 3.26 -2.49
C ILE A 37 -3.48 2.65 -3.84
N ILE A 38 -3.91 1.38 -3.84
CA ILE A 38 -4.46 0.68 -5.00
C ILE A 38 -5.95 0.59 -4.75
N PRO A 39 -6.84 1.30 -5.45
CA PRO A 39 -8.28 1.18 -5.19
C PRO A 39 -8.81 -0.18 -5.63
N HIS A 40 -9.83 -0.71 -4.94
CA HIS A 40 -10.66 -1.74 -5.54
C HIS A 40 -11.56 -1.10 -6.61
N LYS A 41 -11.80 -1.82 -7.70
CA LYS A 41 -12.77 -1.43 -8.72
C LYS A 41 -13.85 -2.50 -8.79
N THR A 42 -15.09 -2.09 -8.60
CA THR A 42 -16.24 -2.99 -8.82
C THR A 42 -16.36 -3.38 -10.29
N ASP A 43 -17.22 -4.36 -10.61
CA ASP A 43 -17.55 -4.74 -11.98
C ASP A 43 -18.05 -3.55 -12.83
N GLY A 44 -18.72 -2.59 -12.18
CA GLY A 44 -19.14 -1.33 -12.79
C GLY A 44 -18.02 -0.28 -12.93
N ASN A 45 -16.76 -0.67 -12.73
CA ASN A 45 -15.55 0.17 -12.76
C ASN A 45 -15.59 1.34 -11.75
N GLN A 46 -16.36 1.21 -10.66
CA GLN A 46 -16.40 2.21 -9.59
C GLN A 46 -15.31 1.94 -8.57
N ARG A 47 -14.60 3.00 -8.16
CA ARG A 47 -13.59 2.92 -7.09
C ARG A 47 -14.28 2.81 -5.73
N VAL A 48 -13.97 1.74 -5.03
CA VAL A 48 -14.39 1.51 -3.65
C VAL A 48 -13.17 1.17 -2.79
N TYR A 49 -13.25 1.54 -1.51
CA TYR A 49 -12.19 1.40 -0.52
C TYR A 49 -12.73 0.66 0.68
N SER A 50 -11.87 -0.11 1.33
CA SER A 50 -12.15 -0.80 2.58
C SER A 50 -11.79 0.07 3.79
N GLU A 51 -12.12 -0.39 5.00
CA GLU A 51 -11.68 0.32 6.20
C GLU A 51 -10.14 0.28 6.34
N ASP A 52 -9.50 -0.81 5.94
CA ASP A 52 -8.04 -0.93 5.88
C ASP A 52 -7.40 0.09 4.92
N ASP A 53 -8.03 0.33 3.76
CA ASP A 53 -7.60 1.37 2.83
C ASP A 53 -7.68 2.77 3.48
N LEU A 54 -8.78 3.05 4.20
CA LEU A 54 -8.95 4.31 4.91
C LEU A 54 -7.91 4.47 6.01
N GLU A 55 -7.61 3.42 6.76
CA GLU A 55 -6.59 3.47 7.81
C GLU A 55 -5.21 3.75 7.22
N ARG A 56 -4.81 3.03 6.16
CA ARG A 56 -3.59 3.34 5.41
C ARG A 56 -3.53 4.81 4.99
N LEU A 57 -4.62 5.36 4.45
CA LEU A 57 -4.70 6.75 4.02
C LEU A 57 -4.62 7.75 5.18
N ARG A 58 -5.25 7.47 6.33
CA ARG A 58 -5.08 8.27 7.56
C ARG A 58 -3.61 8.30 7.95
N CYS A 59 -2.91 7.18 7.82
CA CYS A 59 -1.51 7.05 8.20
C CYS A 59 -0.57 7.81 7.29
N ILE A 60 -0.75 7.69 5.97
CA ILE A 60 -0.07 8.52 4.97
C ILE A 60 -0.25 10.00 5.30
N ARG A 61 -1.47 10.40 5.65
CA ARG A 61 -1.76 11.81 5.99
C ARG A 61 -1.10 12.26 7.28
N ARG A 62 -1.05 11.43 8.32
CA ARG A 62 -0.29 11.75 9.55
C ARG A 62 1.19 11.92 9.23
N ALA A 63 1.77 11.04 8.41
CA ALA A 63 3.16 11.16 7.98
C ALA A 63 3.43 12.48 7.23
N ILE A 64 2.52 12.89 6.33
CA ILE A 64 2.63 14.16 5.58
C ILE A 64 2.44 15.37 6.49
N ASN A 65 1.39 15.39 7.30
CA ASN A 65 0.96 16.58 8.01
C ASN A 65 1.70 16.80 9.32
N GLU A 66 1.97 15.74 10.07
CA GLU A 66 2.60 15.81 11.40
C GLU A 66 4.11 15.60 11.29
N SER A 67 4.55 14.56 10.58
CA SER A 67 5.99 14.24 10.44
C SER A 67 6.67 14.96 9.27
N LYS A 68 5.92 15.73 8.48
CA LYS A 68 6.43 16.48 7.31
C LYS A 68 7.16 15.63 6.27
N ILE A 69 6.83 14.34 6.20
CA ILE A 69 7.40 13.41 5.21
C ILE A 69 6.71 13.67 3.87
N SER A 70 7.51 13.91 2.83
CA SER A 70 6.97 14.10 1.48
C SER A 70 6.39 12.80 0.92
N ILE A 71 5.54 12.91 -0.11
CA ILE A 71 5.03 11.74 -0.84
C ILE A 71 6.18 10.86 -1.35
N ASN A 72 7.22 11.46 -1.92
CA ASN A 72 8.41 10.71 -2.34
C ASN A 72 9.08 10.01 -1.16
N GLY A 73 9.19 10.67 0.00
CA GLY A 73 9.70 10.04 1.21
C GLY A 73 8.89 8.80 1.63
N ILE A 74 7.56 8.86 1.57
CA ILE A 74 6.69 7.71 1.87
C ILE A 74 6.92 6.59 0.84
N LYS A 75 7.01 6.92 -0.45
CA LYS A 75 7.27 5.95 -1.52
C LYS A 75 8.61 5.27 -1.35
N THR A 76 9.64 6.02 -0.97
CA THR A 76 10.97 5.48 -0.62
C THR A 76 10.89 4.58 0.61
N ILE A 77 10.13 4.93 1.65
CA ILE A 77 9.97 4.05 2.82
C ILE A 77 9.29 2.74 2.41
N TYR A 78 8.27 2.80 1.57
CA TYR A 78 7.60 1.60 1.04
C TYR A 78 8.47 0.77 0.09
N SER A 79 9.40 1.38 -0.64
CA SER A 79 10.33 0.63 -1.50
C SER A 79 11.37 -0.18 -0.71
N LEU A 80 11.51 0.09 0.60
CA LEU A 80 12.34 -0.70 1.51
C LEU A 80 11.65 -1.97 2.03
N ILE A 81 10.35 -2.15 1.75
CA ILE A 81 9.65 -3.38 2.12
C ILE A 81 10.31 -4.56 1.39
N PRO A 82 10.79 -5.60 2.10
CA PRO A 82 11.50 -6.72 1.50
C PRO A 82 10.53 -7.68 0.80
N CYS A 83 9.91 -7.23 -0.29
CA CYS A 83 8.86 -7.98 -0.98
C CYS A 83 9.33 -9.39 -1.39
N TRP A 84 10.59 -9.53 -1.78
CA TRP A 84 11.21 -10.80 -2.17
C TRP A 84 11.26 -11.82 -1.02
N GLU A 85 11.32 -11.36 0.22
CA GLU A 85 11.34 -12.21 1.41
C GLU A 85 9.93 -12.63 1.82
N VAL A 86 8.96 -11.73 1.64
CA VAL A 86 7.54 -11.98 1.91
C VAL A 86 7.00 -12.99 0.91
N VAL A 87 7.13 -12.72 -0.39
CA VAL A 87 6.61 -13.60 -1.45
C VAL A 87 7.53 -14.75 -1.84
N LYS A 88 8.70 -14.86 -1.19
CA LYS A 88 9.72 -15.90 -1.44
C LYS A 88 10.21 -15.94 -2.90
N CYS A 89 10.57 -14.79 -3.48
CA CYS A 89 11.18 -14.72 -4.81
C CYS A 89 12.52 -15.46 -4.85
N SER A 90 12.75 -16.23 -5.92
CA SER A 90 14.04 -16.83 -6.26
C SER A 90 15.11 -15.77 -6.54
N GLU A 91 16.38 -16.17 -6.59
CA GLU A 91 17.45 -15.26 -7.00
C GLU A 91 17.31 -14.84 -8.47
N GLU A 92 16.80 -15.74 -9.32
CA GLU A 92 16.52 -15.51 -10.74
C GLU A 92 15.47 -14.42 -10.92
N ASP A 93 14.37 -14.51 -10.17
CA ASP A 93 13.30 -13.49 -10.19
C ASP A 93 13.83 -12.12 -9.78
N ARG A 94 14.68 -12.07 -8.74
CA ARG A 94 15.26 -10.80 -8.25
C ARG A 94 16.12 -10.11 -9.30
N LYS A 95 16.86 -10.88 -10.11
CA LYS A 95 17.73 -10.34 -11.17
C LYS A 95 16.94 -9.60 -12.26
N ILE A 96 15.71 -10.01 -12.54
CA ILE A 96 14.87 -9.43 -13.61
C ILE A 96 13.72 -8.56 -13.08
N CYS A 97 13.53 -8.46 -11.76
CA CYS A 97 12.44 -7.69 -11.16
C CYS A 97 12.77 -6.19 -11.05
N ASN A 98 12.02 -5.36 -11.79
CA ASN A 98 12.16 -3.90 -11.77
C ASN A 98 12.05 -3.29 -10.36
N ALA A 99 11.13 -3.80 -9.54
CA ALA A 99 10.96 -3.32 -8.17
C ALA A 99 12.20 -3.59 -7.30
N PHE A 100 12.81 -4.78 -7.46
CA PHE A 100 14.01 -5.16 -6.73
C PHE A 100 15.22 -4.32 -7.17
N GLN A 101 15.33 -4.01 -8.45
CA GLN A 101 16.47 -3.25 -8.98
C GLN A 101 16.37 -1.73 -8.74
N SER A 102 15.15 -1.18 -8.79
CA SER A 102 14.96 0.28 -8.78
C SER A 102 15.05 0.90 -7.39
N HIS A 103 14.53 0.23 -6.36
CA HIS A 103 14.36 0.76 -4.99
C HIS A 103 13.70 2.16 -4.90
N ALA A 104 13.11 2.68 -5.97
CA ALA A 104 12.61 4.06 -6.02
C ALA A 104 11.14 4.17 -5.64
N GLN A 105 10.37 3.11 -5.82
CA GLN A 105 8.92 3.07 -5.65
C GLN A 105 8.51 1.75 -4.97
N PRO A 106 7.32 1.67 -4.36
CA PRO A 106 6.82 0.40 -3.83
C PRO A 106 6.72 -0.68 -4.91
N CYS A 107 6.86 -1.95 -4.55
CA CYS A 107 6.87 -3.01 -5.57
C CYS A 107 5.58 -3.05 -6.41
N TRP A 108 4.43 -2.75 -5.80
CA TRP A 108 3.12 -2.76 -6.43
C TRP A 108 2.89 -1.65 -7.45
N THR A 109 3.86 -0.74 -7.65
CA THR A 109 3.80 0.25 -8.73
C THR A 109 4.52 -0.22 -10.00
N PHE A 110 5.15 -1.39 -9.97
CA PHE A 110 5.87 -1.97 -11.10
C PHE A 110 5.08 -3.13 -11.73
N ASN A 111 5.41 -3.43 -12.99
CA ASN A 111 5.10 -4.73 -13.57
C ASN A 111 6.20 -5.74 -13.17
N HIS A 112 5.85 -7.03 -13.18
CA HIS A 112 6.72 -8.11 -12.73
C HIS A 112 6.88 -9.22 -13.78
N PRO A 113 7.23 -8.90 -15.04
CA PRO A 113 7.19 -9.85 -16.15
C PRO A 113 8.15 -11.03 -15.94
N ASN A 114 7.70 -12.25 -16.25
CA ASN A 114 8.48 -13.49 -16.12
C ASN A 114 9.00 -13.79 -14.71
N THR A 115 8.31 -13.31 -13.67
CA THR A 115 8.65 -13.60 -12.27
C THR A 115 7.49 -14.28 -11.57
N THR A 116 7.73 -14.80 -10.36
CA THR A 116 6.67 -15.30 -9.46
C THR A 116 5.56 -14.28 -9.15
N CYS A 117 5.79 -12.98 -9.43
CA CYS A 117 4.82 -11.92 -9.21
C CYS A 117 4.04 -11.49 -10.47
N GLU A 118 4.31 -12.07 -11.65
CA GLU A 118 3.77 -11.60 -12.94
C GLU A 118 2.24 -11.49 -12.98
N ASN A 119 1.56 -12.52 -12.48
CA ASN A 119 0.10 -12.62 -12.54
C ASN A 119 -0.58 -12.37 -11.18
N ARG A 120 0.14 -11.77 -10.22
CA ARG A 120 -0.43 -11.46 -8.91
C ARG A 120 -1.15 -10.12 -8.96
N ASP A 121 -2.37 -10.07 -8.43
CA ASP A 121 -2.97 -8.79 -8.08
C ASP A 121 -2.24 -8.23 -6.85
N CYS A 122 -1.55 -7.11 -7.03
CA CYS A 122 -0.83 -6.48 -5.95
C CYS A 122 -1.75 -5.97 -4.83
N ARG A 123 -3.03 -5.72 -5.10
CA ARG A 123 -4.00 -5.34 -4.06
C ARG A 123 -4.24 -6.47 -3.05
N ASP A 124 -4.20 -7.71 -3.51
CA ASP A 124 -4.42 -8.89 -2.68
C ASP A 124 -3.10 -9.55 -2.23
N CYS A 125 -1.96 -8.95 -2.60
CA CYS A 125 -0.64 -9.44 -2.24
C CYS A 125 -0.31 -9.11 -0.78
N GLU A 126 0.27 -10.07 -0.06
CA GLU A 126 0.70 -9.93 1.34
C GLU A 126 1.61 -8.71 1.57
N VAL A 127 2.46 -8.39 0.60
CA VAL A 127 3.33 -7.20 0.63
C VAL A 127 2.52 -5.90 0.71
N TYR A 128 1.35 -5.88 0.10
CA TYR A 128 0.45 -4.73 0.16
C TYR A 128 -0.52 -4.83 1.35
N THR A 129 -1.02 -6.01 1.69
CA THR A 129 -2.05 -6.15 2.73
C THR A 129 -1.46 -6.11 4.14
N GLU A 130 -0.30 -6.71 4.40
CA GLU A 130 0.26 -6.81 5.76
C GLU A 130 0.99 -5.54 6.21
N TYR A 131 1.52 -4.77 5.26
CA TYR A 131 2.15 -3.47 5.52
C TYR A 131 1.14 -2.30 5.39
N SER A 132 -0.16 -2.58 5.41
CA SER A 132 -1.24 -1.59 5.40
C SER A 132 -1.47 -0.92 6.75
N GLN A 133 -1.17 -1.64 7.83
CA GLN A 133 -1.41 -1.19 9.20
C GLN A 133 -0.24 -0.34 9.69
N CYS A 134 -0.48 0.97 9.83
CA CYS A 134 0.47 1.83 10.51
C CYS A 134 0.24 1.75 12.02
N GLY A 135 0.91 0.81 12.67
CA GLY A 135 1.80 1.29 13.75
C GLY A 135 2.74 2.28 13.07
N SER A 136 2.98 3.46 13.68
CA SER A 136 3.80 4.56 13.14
C SER A 136 4.85 4.13 12.10
N ILE A 137 5.23 4.93 11.10
CA ILE A 137 6.34 4.60 10.15
C ILE A 137 7.58 4.00 10.85
N LYS A 138 7.82 4.39 12.11
CA LYS A 138 8.82 3.79 12.99
C LYS A 138 8.62 2.30 13.24
N ASP A 139 7.40 1.81 13.42
CA ASP A 139 7.07 0.39 13.61
C ASP A 139 7.29 -0.41 12.32
N LEU A 140 7.02 0.17 11.15
CA LEU A 140 7.46 -0.42 9.88
C LEU A 140 8.99 -0.54 9.82
N ILE A 141 9.70 0.54 10.17
CA ILE A 141 11.16 0.55 10.23
C ILE A 141 11.68 -0.47 11.25
N LYS A 142 11.08 -0.59 12.44
CA LYS A 142 11.44 -1.60 13.46
C LYS A 142 11.29 -3.02 12.91
N LYS A 143 10.15 -3.31 12.26
CA LYS A 143 9.90 -4.61 11.63
C LYS A 143 10.95 -4.93 10.56
N ILE A 144 11.29 -3.97 9.70
CA ILE A 144 12.28 -4.16 8.62
C ILE A 144 13.71 -4.26 9.16
N SER A 145 14.06 -3.48 10.17
CA SER A 145 15.41 -3.45 10.76
C SER A 145 15.70 -4.62 11.71
N GLY A 146 14.72 -5.49 11.98
CA GLY A 146 14.89 -6.61 12.90
C GLY A 146 15.12 -6.19 14.35
N ILE A 147 14.80 -4.94 14.70
CA ILE A 147 14.90 -4.45 16.08
C ILE A 147 13.70 -5.04 16.85
N ALA A 148 13.94 -6.16 17.53
CA ALA A 148 12.98 -6.81 18.41
C ALA A 148 12.52 -5.85 19.52
N THR A 149 11.26 -6.02 19.94
CA THR A 149 10.69 -5.33 21.12
C THR A 149 10.99 -6.12 22.37
#